data_AF-A0A958FHU9-F1
#
_entry.id   AF-A0A958FHU9-F1
#
_cell.length_a   1.000
_cell.length_b   1.000
_cell.length_c   1.000
_cell.angle_alpha   90.00
_cell.angle_beta   90.00
_cell.angle_gamma   90.00
#
_symmetry.space_group_name_H-M   'P 1'
#
loop_
_entity.id
_entity.type
_entity.pdbx_description
1 polymer ?
#
loop_
_entity_poly.entity_id
_entity_poly.type
_entity_poly.pdbx_seq_one_letter_code
_entity_poly.pdbx_strand_id
1 'polypeptide(L)'
;MRSITQKDIAQLQPRIEKIAAEYGLDFFPVIFELVDYDTVSQLAAYGGFPVRYPHWRFGMEYDQLSKGYRYGLQKIYEMVINTNPCYAYLMKSNPMVDQKLVMAHVYAHCDFFKNNFYFSHTNRKMIDEMANHAIRIRRYIDQFGIEAVENFIDVCLSLENLIDYHSPYIKRQDGKADGMNAPDAPKVKRLRSKRYMEKYINPPEFIEAQRKDIEEQQDERITLPGAPQRDVLLFLMEHAPLANWQHDVLGIIREEAYYFAPQGMTKIMNEGWATYWHSTMMTQKILEPSEVIDYAEHHSGTIANHPGRLNPYRIGVLLFQDI
;
A
#
# COMPACT_ATOMS: atom_id res chain seq x y z
N MET A 1 29.78 -1.56 21.58
CA MET A 1 29.70 -0.96 20.23
C MET A 1 28.99 0.38 20.33
N ARG A 2 29.50 1.42 19.66
CA ARG A 2 28.82 2.72 19.55
C ARG A 2 27.50 2.53 18.78
N SER A 3 26.41 3.12 19.25
CA SER A 3 25.14 3.10 18.53
C SER A 3 25.24 3.92 17.24
N ILE A 4 24.75 3.36 16.13
CA ILE A 4 24.70 4.06 14.84
C ILE A 4 23.65 5.16 14.92
N THR A 5 23.99 6.34 14.41
CA THR A 5 23.15 7.53 14.44
C THR A 5 22.73 7.95 13.04
N GLN A 6 21.67 8.77 12.95
CA GLN A 6 21.21 9.35 11.69
C GLN A 6 22.33 10.12 10.94
N LYS A 7 23.26 10.72 11.70
CA LYS A 7 24.42 11.42 11.12
C LYS A 7 25.37 10.46 10.41
N ASP A 8 25.57 9.26 10.95
CA ASP A 8 26.45 8.26 10.34
C ASP A 8 25.88 7.77 9.00
N ILE A 9 24.55 7.55 8.93
CA ILE A 9 23.85 7.21 7.68
C ILE A 9 23.92 8.34 6.67
N ALA A 10 23.66 9.58 7.09
CA ALA A 10 23.74 10.76 6.22
C ALA A 10 25.16 11.00 5.65
N GLN A 11 26.22 10.58 6.36
CA GLN A 11 27.59 10.64 5.86
C GLN A 11 27.90 9.54 4.85
N LEU A 12 27.32 8.34 5.00
CA LEU A 12 27.49 7.22 4.07
C LEU A 12 26.67 7.37 2.80
N GLN A 13 25.49 8.00 2.90
CA GLN A 13 24.52 8.09 1.81
C GLN A 13 25.12 8.63 0.50
N PRO A 14 25.85 9.76 0.46
CA PRO A 14 26.38 10.29 -0.80
C PRO A 14 27.37 9.35 -1.49
N ARG A 15 28.14 8.57 -0.70
CA ARG A 15 29.09 7.60 -1.25
C ARG A 15 28.35 6.45 -1.92
N ILE A 16 27.35 5.86 -1.25
CA ILE A 16 26.58 4.73 -1.77
C ILE A 16 25.72 5.16 -2.96
N GLU A 17 25.10 6.35 -2.87
CA GLU A 17 24.31 6.95 -3.96
C GLU A 17 25.16 7.12 -5.22
N LYS A 18 26.37 7.68 -5.07
CA LYS A 18 27.30 7.83 -6.19
C LYS A 18 27.68 6.49 -6.80
N ILE A 19 27.96 5.48 -5.97
CA ILE A 19 28.30 4.13 -6.45
C ILE A 19 27.13 3.53 -7.24
N ALA A 20 25.90 3.65 -6.74
CA ALA A 20 24.70 3.17 -7.42
C ALA A 20 24.53 3.86 -8.79
N ALA A 21 24.70 5.19 -8.84
CA ALA A 21 24.64 5.95 -10.09
C ALA A 21 25.77 5.58 -11.07
N GLU A 22 26.99 5.28 -10.59
CA GLU A 22 28.11 4.83 -11.43
C GLU A 22 27.84 3.47 -12.11
N TYR A 23 27.01 2.62 -11.50
CA TYR A 23 26.54 1.38 -12.14
C TYR A 23 25.36 1.59 -13.10
N GLY A 24 24.87 2.81 -13.23
CA GLY A 24 23.79 3.16 -14.14
C GLY A 24 22.38 2.97 -13.56
N LEU A 25 22.25 2.78 -12.24
CA LEU A 25 20.94 2.75 -11.59
C LEU A 25 20.29 4.14 -11.64
N ASP A 26 19.03 4.19 -12.05
CA ASP A 26 18.23 5.41 -12.11
C ASP A 26 17.09 5.34 -11.08
N PHE A 27 17.22 6.08 -10.00
CA PHE A 27 16.31 6.05 -8.84
C PHE A 27 15.73 7.45 -8.53
N PHE A 28 14.67 7.50 -7.71
CA PHE A 28 14.19 8.74 -7.11
C PHE A 28 15.10 9.17 -5.95
N PRO A 29 15.06 10.44 -5.52
CA PRO A 29 15.73 10.85 -4.29
C PRO A 29 15.30 9.96 -3.12
N VAL A 30 16.27 9.36 -2.42
CA VAL A 30 16.02 8.42 -1.32
C VAL A 30 16.22 9.13 0.02
N ILE A 31 15.24 9.00 0.91
CA ILE A 31 15.31 9.49 2.29
C ILE A 31 15.41 8.28 3.21
N PHE A 32 16.56 8.14 3.88
CA PHE A 32 16.77 7.11 4.88
C PHE A 32 16.40 7.62 6.27
N GLU A 33 15.56 6.88 6.99
CA GLU A 33 15.19 7.18 8.37
C GLU A 33 15.57 6.01 9.30
N LEU A 34 16.43 6.27 10.28
CA LEU A 34 16.74 5.28 11.30
C LEU A 34 15.62 5.20 12.34
N VAL A 35 15.09 4.00 12.50
CA VAL A 35 13.96 3.69 13.38
C VAL A 35 14.30 2.51 14.30
N ASP A 36 13.69 2.49 15.49
CA ASP A 36 13.80 1.33 16.38
C ASP A 36 12.83 0.21 15.97
N TYR A 37 12.97 -0.95 16.59
CA TYR A 37 12.17 -2.13 16.24
C TYR A 37 10.66 -1.91 16.45
N ASP A 38 10.28 -1.11 17.43
CA ASP A 38 8.89 -0.81 17.76
C ASP A 38 8.28 0.04 16.65
N THR A 39 8.98 1.11 16.26
CA THR A 39 8.59 2.01 15.17
C THR A 39 8.54 1.28 13.84
N VAL A 40 9.52 0.42 13.52
CA VAL A 40 9.49 -0.41 12.29
C VAL A 40 8.26 -1.31 12.27
N SER A 41 7.91 -1.93 13.41
CA SER A 41 6.75 -2.80 13.51
C SER A 41 5.44 -2.03 13.31
N GLN A 42 5.34 -0.81 13.86
CA GLN A 42 4.20 0.09 13.65
C GLN A 42 4.06 0.49 12.17
N LEU A 43 5.17 0.94 11.56
CA LEU A 43 5.18 1.33 10.14
C LEU A 43 4.84 0.13 9.24
N ALA A 44 5.41 -1.04 9.51
CA ALA A 44 5.14 -2.25 8.75
C ALA A 44 3.68 -2.68 8.83
N ALA A 45 3.05 -2.57 10.01
CA ALA A 45 1.61 -2.82 10.17
C ALA A 45 0.76 -1.85 9.33
N TYR A 46 1.23 -0.62 9.10
CA TYR A 46 0.58 0.33 8.18
C TYR A 46 1.04 0.22 6.72
N GLY A 47 1.73 -0.86 6.35
CA GLY A 47 2.24 -1.07 4.99
C GLY A 47 3.33 -0.08 4.58
N GLY A 48 4.08 0.42 5.57
CA GLY A 48 5.15 1.41 5.42
C GLY A 48 4.70 2.85 5.63
N PHE A 49 3.40 3.15 5.70
CA PHE A 49 2.91 4.52 5.77
C PHE A 49 2.81 5.04 7.21
N PRO A 50 3.15 6.32 7.48
CA PRO A 50 3.04 6.90 8.81
C PRO A 50 1.58 7.11 9.26
N VAL A 51 0.67 7.28 8.31
CA VAL A 51 -0.76 7.51 8.56
C VAL A 51 -1.58 6.61 7.63
N ARG A 52 -2.51 5.86 8.22
CA ARG A 52 -3.56 5.10 7.53
C ARG A 52 -4.90 5.39 8.20
N TYR A 53 -5.99 4.98 7.56
CA TYR A 53 -7.31 5.04 8.17
C TYR A 53 -7.35 4.19 9.46
N PRO A 54 -8.14 4.58 10.47
CA PRO A 54 -8.25 3.79 11.70
C PRO A 54 -8.94 2.46 11.39
N HIS A 55 -8.31 1.35 11.78
CA HIS A 55 -8.88 0.01 11.65
C HIS A 55 -8.16 -0.97 12.58
N TRP A 56 -8.90 -1.91 13.19
CA TRP A 56 -8.36 -2.87 14.16
C TRP A 56 -7.30 -3.82 13.56
N ARG A 57 -7.42 -4.16 12.26
CA ARG A 57 -6.49 -5.04 11.52
C ARG A 57 -5.03 -4.64 11.74
N PHE A 58 -4.74 -3.35 11.67
CA PHE A 58 -3.38 -2.85 11.84
C PHE A 58 -2.83 -3.08 13.25
N GLY A 59 -3.69 -3.02 14.28
CA GLY A 59 -3.31 -3.39 15.65
C GLY A 59 -2.98 -4.88 15.77
N MET A 60 -3.73 -5.75 15.09
CA MET A 60 -3.43 -7.18 15.07
C MET A 60 -2.14 -7.50 14.29
N GLU A 61 -1.91 -6.85 13.15
CA GLU A 61 -0.67 -6.99 12.38
C GLU A 61 0.53 -6.50 13.20
N TYR A 62 0.41 -5.36 13.88
CA TYR A 62 1.44 -4.86 14.79
C TYR A 62 1.76 -5.84 15.91
N ASP A 63 0.74 -6.40 16.59
CA ASP A 63 0.95 -7.37 17.66
C ASP A 63 1.69 -8.62 17.16
N GLN A 64 1.33 -9.12 15.98
CA GLN A 64 2.00 -10.24 15.33
C GLN A 64 3.47 -9.94 15.01
N LEU A 65 3.75 -8.78 14.40
CA LEU A 65 5.10 -8.35 14.02
C LEU A 65 5.98 -8.10 15.24
N SER A 66 5.47 -7.36 16.23
CA SER A 66 6.19 -7.02 17.46
C SER A 66 6.56 -8.27 18.26
N LYS A 67 5.63 -9.23 18.41
CA LYS A 67 5.92 -10.53 19.03
C LYS A 67 6.91 -11.34 18.19
N GLY A 68 6.73 -11.39 16.87
CA GLY A 68 7.65 -12.06 15.96
C GLY A 68 9.09 -11.58 16.15
N TYR A 69 9.29 -10.28 16.28
CA TYR A 69 10.59 -9.68 16.55
C TYR A 69 11.11 -10.01 17.95
N ARG A 70 10.28 -9.85 18.99
CA ARG A 70 10.67 -10.14 20.39
C ARG A 70 11.13 -11.58 20.59
N TYR A 71 10.54 -12.53 19.86
CA TYR A 71 10.93 -13.94 19.90
C TYR A 71 11.98 -14.34 18.84
N GLY A 72 12.52 -13.38 18.07
CA GLY A 72 13.54 -13.64 17.05
C GLY A 72 13.04 -14.46 15.86
N LEU A 73 11.72 -14.53 15.64
CA LEU A 73 11.09 -15.30 14.56
C LEU A 73 11.11 -14.54 13.23
N GLN A 74 11.18 -13.21 13.27
CA GLN A 74 11.09 -12.34 12.10
C GLN A 74 11.97 -11.10 12.31
N LYS A 75 12.69 -10.67 11.28
CA LYS A 75 13.49 -9.44 11.29
C LYS A 75 13.23 -8.68 9.98
N ILE A 76 12.78 -7.44 10.11
CA ILE A 76 12.62 -6.51 8.99
C ILE A 76 13.91 -5.69 8.91
N TYR A 77 14.71 -5.91 7.87
CA TYR A 77 15.96 -5.16 7.70
C TYR A 77 15.69 -3.75 7.16
N GLU A 78 14.72 -3.66 6.25
CA GLU A 78 14.25 -2.44 5.62
C GLU A 78 12.76 -2.46 5.35
N MET A 79 12.20 -1.26 5.23
CA MET A 79 10.89 -1.03 4.64
C MET A 79 11.04 0.12 3.65
N VAL A 80 10.69 -0.12 2.38
CA VAL A 80 10.84 0.87 1.30
C VAL A 80 9.46 1.25 0.77
N ILE A 81 9.16 2.55 0.76
CA ILE A 81 7.95 3.09 0.16
C ILE A 81 8.26 3.63 -1.23
N ASN A 82 7.53 3.12 -2.22
CA ASN A 82 7.59 3.59 -3.59
C ASN A 82 6.87 4.95 -3.80
N THR A 83 7.49 6.02 -3.30
CA THR A 83 7.06 7.41 -3.52
C THR A 83 8.18 8.23 -4.15
N ASN A 84 7.90 9.48 -4.50
CA ASN A 84 8.91 10.45 -4.91
C ASN A 84 8.83 11.70 -4.00
N PRO A 85 9.75 11.86 -3.01
CA PRO A 85 10.94 11.04 -2.77
C PRO A 85 10.62 9.64 -2.24
N CYS A 86 11.54 8.69 -2.44
CA CYS A 86 11.45 7.32 -1.94
C CYS A 86 11.86 7.29 -0.47
N TYR A 87 11.01 6.76 0.40
CA TYR A 87 11.31 6.65 1.83
C TYR A 87 11.79 5.24 2.17
N ALA A 88 12.86 5.15 2.95
CA ALA A 88 13.39 3.88 3.42
C ALA A 88 13.66 3.93 4.93
N TYR A 89 13.04 3.02 5.66
CA TYR A 89 13.22 2.88 7.10
C TYR A 89 14.29 1.83 7.39
N LEU A 90 15.34 2.24 8.09
CA LEU A 90 16.47 1.41 8.47
C LEU A 90 16.42 1.06 9.95
N MET A 91 16.67 -0.20 10.30
CA MET A 91 16.68 -0.63 11.69
C MET A 91 17.94 -0.16 12.42
N LYS A 92 17.77 0.57 13.54
CA LYS A 92 18.89 1.10 14.36
C LYS A 92 19.83 0.04 14.95
N SER A 93 19.34 -1.17 15.19
CA SER A 93 20.14 -2.26 15.75
C SER A 93 21.04 -2.96 14.73
N ASN A 94 20.90 -2.67 13.44
CA ASN A 94 21.75 -3.26 12.41
C ASN A 94 23.20 -2.75 12.54
N PRO A 95 24.22 -3.63 12.45
CA PRO A 95 25.62 -3.24 12.41
C PRO A 95 25.93 -2.41 11.15
N MET A 96 27.09 -1.73 11.13
CA MET A 96 27.40 -0.78 10.05
C MET A 96 27.48 -1.44 8.67
N VAL A 97 28.03 -2.66 8.61
CA VAL A 97 28.06 -3.46 7.37
C VAL A 97 26.66 -3.74 6.83
N ASP A 98 25.69 -3.96 7.72
CA ASP A 98 24.28 -4.16 7.33
C ASP A 98 23.63 -2.87 6.88
N GLN A 99 23.93 -1.75 7.53
CA GLN A 99 23.44 -0.45 7.04
C GLN A 99 23.94 -0.21 5.61
N LYS A 100 25.21 -0.48 5.33
CA LYS A 100 25.78 -0.38 3.97
C LYS A 100 25.06 -1.30 2.99
N LEU A 101 24.84 -2.58 3.36
CA LEU A 101 24.13 -3.57 2.54
C LEU A 101 22.72 -3.10 2.22
N VAL A 102 21.96 -2.71 3.24
CA VAL A 102 20.56 -2.32 3.13
C VAL A 102 20.44 -1.04 2.32
N MET A 103 21.30 -0.03 2.53
CA MET A 103 21.29 1.18 1.71
C MET A 103 21.52 0.88 0.23
N ALA A 104 22.47 0.00 -0.09
CA ALA A 104 22.70 -0.44 -1.47
C ALA A 104 21.48 -1.20 -2.04
N HIS A 105 20.82 -2.02 -1.22
CA HIS A 105 19.60 -2.75 -1.57
C HIS A 105 18.44 -1.81 -1.89
N VAL A 106 18.23 -0.79 -1.04
CA VAL A 106 17.19 0.23 -1.21
C VAL A 106 17.36 1.00 -2.52
N TYR A 107 18.58 1.39 -2.89
CA TYR A 107 18.81 2.09 -4.17
C TYR A 107 18.40 1.23 -5.37
N ALA A 108 18.69 -0.07 -5.32
CA ALA A 108 18.28 -0.98 -6.37
C ALA A 108 16.76 -1.22 -6.39
N HIS A 109 16.08 -1.30 -5.23
CA HIS A 109 14.62 -1.28 -5.19
C HIS A 109 14.03 0.00 -5.79
N CYS A 110 14.58 1.17 -5.43
CA CYS A 110 14.09 2.45 -5.93
C CYS A 110 14.24 2.54 -7.46
N ASP A 111 15.35 2.06 -8.00
CA ASP A 111 15.56 1.91 -9.44
C ASP A 111 14.53 0.97 -10.07
N PHE A 112 14.29 -0.20 -9.48
CA PHE A 112 13.27 -1.13 -9.95
C PHE A 112 11.87 -0.50 -9.97
N PHE A 113 11.48 0.17 -8.88
CA PHE A 113 10.18 0.83 -8.78
C PHE A 113 10.01 2.01 -9.75
N LYS A 114 11.10 2.70 -10.09
CA LYS A 114 11.08 3.81 -11.04
C LYS A 114 10.94 3.32 -12.47
N ASN A 115 11.67 2.27 -12.84
CA ASN A 115 11.84 1.85 -14.23
C ASN A 115 10.94 0.68 -14.66
N ASN A 116 10.33 -0.05 -13.71
CA ASN A 116 9.47 -1.18 -14.03
C ASN A 116 8.07 -0.73 -14.48
N PHE A 117 7.61 -1.31 -15.59
CA PHE A 117 6.31 -1.03 -16.20
C PHE A 117 5.12 -1.21 -15.25
N TYR A 118 5.14 -2.23 -14.37
CA TYR A 118 4.07 -2.44 -13.39
C TYR A 118 3.97 -1.32 -12.35
N PHE A 119 5.00 -0.49 -12.20
CA PHE A 119 4.94 0.64 -11.28
C PHE A 119 4.56 1.95 -11.99
N SER A 120 4.44 1.98 -13.32
CA SER A 120 4.20 3.23 -14.08
C SER A 120 2.90 3.95 -13.70
N HIS A 121 1.88 3.20 -13.26
CA HIS A 121 0.57 3.74 -12.87
C HIS A 121 0.44 3.95 -11.35
N THR A 122 1.48 3.68 -10.56
CA THR A 122 1.43 3.87 -9.10
C THR A 122 1.48 5.35 -8.73
N ASN A 123 0.66 5.75 -7.76
CA ASN A 123 0.65 7.11 -7.24
C ASN A 123 1.95 7.38 -6.46
N ARG A 124 2.81 8.26 -6.99
CA ARG A 124 4.10 8.60 -6.36
C ARG A 124 3.98 9.52 -5.14
N LYS A 125 2.77 10.01 -4.84
CA LYS A 125 2.43 10.82 -3.66
C LYS A 125 1.49 10.07 -2.72
N MET A 126 1.59 8.74 -2.67
CA MET A 126 0.69 7.92 -1.87
C MET A 126 0.73 8.25 -0.37
N ILE A 127 1.82 8.83 0.14
CA ILE A 127 1.88 9.28 1.55
C ILE A 127 0.81 10.34 1.84
N ASP A 128 0.66 11.32 0.96
CA ASP A 128 -0.35 12.37 1.09
C ASP A 128 -1.76 11.78 0.90
N GLU A 129 -1.92 10.85 -0.04
CA GLU A 129 -3.21 10.25 -0.32
C GLU A 129 -3.70 9.33 0.80
N MET A 130 -2.82 8.53 1.41
CA MET A 130 -3.14 7.73 2.60
C MET A 130 -3.58 8.61 3.78
N ALA A 131 -2.97 9.79 3.95
CA ALA A 131 -3.41 10.76 4.94
C ALA A 131 -4.80 11.34 4.61
N ASN A 132 -5.07 11.64 3.33
CA ASN A 132 -6.40 12.06 2.87
C ASN A 132 -7.46 10.98 3.08
N HIS A 133 -7.15 9.72 2.78
CA HIS A 133 -7.99 8.55 3.07
C HIS A 133 -8.34 8.50 4.55
N ALA A 134 -7.34 8.61 5.42
CA ALA A 134 -7.54 8.59 6.87
C ALA A 134 -8.48 9.71 7.36
N ILE A 135 -8.35 10.92 6.80
CA ILE A 135 -9.24 12.05 7.12
C ILE A 135 -10.67 11.77 6.64
N ARG A 136 -10.85 11.26 5.43
CA ARG A 136 -12.17 10.91 4.88
C ARG A 136 -12.87 9.85 5.73
N ILE A 137 -12.17 8.76 6.06
CA ILE A 137 -12.71 7.69 6.92
C ILE A 137 -13.07 8.22 8.31
N ARG A 138 -12.23 9.04 8.93
CA ARG A 138 -12.55 9.65 10.25
C ARG A 138 -13.82 10.50 10.18
N ARG A 139 -14.01 11.29 9.12
CA ARG A 139 -15.26 12.06 8.94
C ARG A 139 -16.48 11.17 8.82
N TYR A 140 -16.37 10.00 8.18
CA TYR A 140 -17.45 9.03 8.12
C TYR A 140 -17.71 8.37 9.47
N ILE A 141 -16.66 8.05 10.24
CA ILE A 141 -16.79 7.54 11.61
C ILE A 141 -17.54 8.55 12.49
N ASP A 142 -17.20 9.84 12.40
CA ASP A 142 -17.87 10.91 13.16
C ASP A 142 -19.36 11.05 12.80
N GLN A 143 -19.73 10.76 11.54
CA GLN A 143 -21.11 10.91 11.05
C GLN A 143 -21.99 9.68 11.24
N PHE A 144 -21.42 8.48 11.01
CA PHE A 144 -22.17 7.23 10.94
C PHE A 144 -21.86 6.27 12.11
N GLY A 145 -20.86 6.59 12.93
CA GLY A 145 -20.39 5.75 14.03
C GLY A 145 -19.29 4.78 13.60
N ILE A 146 -18.41 4.45 14.55
CA ILE A 146 -17.25 3.58 14.31
C ILE A 146 -17.66 2.18 13.84
N GLU A 147 -18.65 1.56 14.49
CA GLU A 147 -19.07 0.19 14.17
C GLU A 147 -19.61 0.07 12.74
N ALA A 148 -20.39 1.04 12.27
CA ALA A 148 -20.97 1.00 10.93
C ALA A 148 -19.89 1.10 9.84
N VAL A 149 -18.93 2.00 10.03
CA VAL A 149 -17.85 2.23 9.06
C VAL A 149 -16.84 1.08 9.10
N GLU A 150 -16.44 0.63 10.29
CA GLU A 150 -15.48 -0.47 10.47
C GLU A 150 -16.02 -1.79 9.90
N ASN A 151 -17.26 -2.16 10.20
CA ASN A 151 -17.89 -3.36 9.62
C ASN A 151 -17.93 -3.31 8.09
N PHE A 152 -18.17 -2.13 7.51
CA PHE A 152 -18.17 -1.98 6.06
C PHE A 152 -16.76 -2.09 5.47
N ILE A 153 -15.75 -1.50 6.13
CA ILE A 153 -14.34 -1.67 5.76
C ILE A 153 -13.94 -3.15 5.83
N ASP A 154 -14.33 -3.89 6.87
CA ASP A 154 -14.04 -5.33 7.00
C ASP A 154 -14.58 -6.13 5.81
N VAL A 155 -15.81 -5.84 5.36
CA VAL A 155 -16.38 -6.45 4.15
C VAL A 155 -15.55 -6.08 2.92
N CYS A 156 -15.18 -4.81 2.75
CA CYS A 156 -14.37 -4.36 1.63
C CYS A 156 -12.99 -5.05 1.61
N LEU A 157 -12.34 -5.15 2.77
CA LEU A 157 -11.02 -5.79 2.93
C LEU A 157 -11.07 -7.29 2.62
N SER A 158 -12.18 -7.97 2.90
CA SER A 158 -12.36 -9.38 2.50
C SER A 158 -12.35 -9.59 0.97
N LEU A 159 -12.62 -8.52 0.22
CA LEU A 159 -12.68 -8.51 -1.25
C LEU A 159 -11.48 -7.78 -1.89
N GLU A 160 -10.53 -7.25 -1.10
CA GLU A 160 -9.46 -6.36 -1.60
C GLU A 160 -8.58 -7.00 -2.68
N ASN A 161 -8.44 -8.33 -2.65
CA ASN A 161 -7.64 -9.10 -3.59
C ASN A 161 -8.39 -9.50 -4.86
N LEU A 162 -9.67 -9.15 -5.00
CA LEU A 162 -10.52 -9.48 -6.15
C LEU A 162 -10.56 -8.33 -7.18
N ILE A 163 -9.46 -7.58 -7.29
CA ILE A 163 -9.25 -6.58 -8.34
C ILE A 163 -8.64 -7.22 -9.58
N ASP A 164 -8.81 -6.57 -10.72
CA ASP A 164 -8.13 -6.99 -11.94
C ASP A 164 -6.77 -6.31 -12.04
N TYR A 165 -5.72 -7.04 -11.63
CA TYR A 165 -4.35 -6.55 -11.65
C TYR A 165 -3.89 -6.01 -13.02
N HIS A 166 -4.49 -6.45 -14.13
CA HIS A 166 -4.10 -5.99 -15.46
C HIS A 166 -4.90 -4.78 -15.95
N SER A 167 -5.96 -4.38 -15.24
CA SER A 167 -6.85 -3.28 -15.63
C SER A 167 -6.10 -1.97 -15.92
N PRO A 168 -5.12 -1.52 -15.09
CA PRO A 168 -4.40 -0.27 -15.36
C PRO A 168 -3.58 -0.27 -16.66
N TYR A 169 -3.21 -1.44 -17.17
CA TYR A 169 -2.31 -1.60 -18.33
C TYR A 169 -3.04 -1.91 -19.63
N ILE A 170 -4.33 -2.21 -19.57
CA ILE A 170 -5.14 -2.59 -20.73
C ILE A 170 -6.14 -1.47 -21.01
N LYS A 171 -6.09 -0.88 -22.21
CA LYS A 171 -7.19 -0.04 -22.70
C LYS A 171 -8.37 -0.94 -23.06
N ARG A 172 -9.26 -1.20 -22.10
CA ARG A 172 -10.53 -1.84 -22.39
C ARG A 172 -11.47 -0.80 -22.98
N GLN A 173 -12.18 -1.17 -24.05
CA GLN A 173 -13.32 -0.42 -24.54
C GLN A 173 -14.51 -0.66 -23.60
N ASP A 174 -14.39 -0.20 -22.36
CA ASP A 174 -15.49 -0.20 -21.42
C ASP A 174 -16.04 1.23 -21.41
N GLY A 175 -17.33 1.35 -21.73
CA GLY A 175 -18.00 2.61 -22.07
C GLY A 175 -17.83 3.67 -20.98
N LYS A 176 -17.23 4.82 -21.36
CA LYS A 176 -17.31 6.11 -20.67
C LYS A 176 -17.38 6.01 -19.13
N ALA A 177 -16.23 5.79 -18.49
CA ALA A 177 -15.98 6.35 -17.18
C ALA A 177 -15.73 7.87 -17.31
N ASP A 178 -16.72 8.61 -17.80
CA ASP A 178 -16.75 10.06 -17.58
C ASP A 178 -16.97 10.24 -16.08
N GLY A 179 -16.16 11.08 -15.44
CA GLY A 179 -16.22 11.38 -14.01
C GLY A 179 -17.66 11.68 -13.56
N MET A 180 -18.34 10.65 -13.08
CA MET A 180 -19.65 10.79 -12.48
C MET A 180 -19.40 11.32 -11.07
N ASN A 181 -19.57 12.63 -10.94
CA ASN A 181 -19.94 13.23 -9.66
C ASN A 181 -20.94 12.30 -8.98
N ALA A 182 -20.63 11.87 -7.75
CA ALA A 182 -21.52 11.06 -6.94
C ALA A 182 -22.94 11.62 -7.09
N PRO A 183 -23.90 10.86 -7.66
CA PRO A 183 -25.26 11.35 -7.72
C PRO A 183 -25.68 11.65 -6.27
N ASP A 184 -26.17 12.87 -6.04
CA ASP A 184 -26.75 13.24 -4.76
C ASP A 184 -27.71 12.13 -4.34
N ALA A 185 -27.54 11.60 -3.13
CA ALA A 185 -28.41 10.56 -2.61
C ALA A 185 -29.88 11.00 -2.83
N PRO A 186 -30.78 10.11 -3.27
CA PRO A 186 -32.19 10.45 -3.38
C PRO A 186 -32.71 10.84 -2.00
N LYS A 187 -32.69 12.15 -1.71
CA LYS A 187 -33.27 12.71 -0.51
C LYS A 187 -34.78 12.64 -0.71
N VAL A 188 -35.49 12.18 0.32
CA VAL A 188 -36.95 12.31 0.39
C VAL A 188 -37.29 13.78 0.09
N LYS A 189 -37.88 14.03 -1.07
CA LYS A 189 -38.25 15.36 -1.55
C LYS A 189 -39.43 15.83 -0.71
N ARG A 190 -39.12 16.53 0.38
CA ARG A 190 -40.13 17.25 1.17
C ARG A 190 -40.60 18.45 0.37
N LEU A 191 -41.91 18.58 0.20
CA LEU A 191 -42.50 19.76 -0.40
C LEU A 191 -42.27 20.96 0.54
N ARG A 192 -41.91 22.13 -0.02
CA ARG A 192 -41.64 23.36 0.75
C ARG A 192 -42.90 23.77 1.53
N SER A 193 -42.84 23.75 2.85
CA SER A 193 -43.95 24.13 3.74
C SER A 193 -43.51 25.03 4.89
N LYS A 194 -44.41 25.91 5.35
CA LYS A 194 -44.24 26.61 6.64
C LYS A 194 -44.38 25.60 7.79
N ARG A 195 -43.70 25.84 8.92
CA ARG A 195 -43.57 24.92 10.07
C ARG A 195 -44.91 24.36 10.61
N TYR A 196 -45.99 25.14 10.51
CA TYR A 196 -47.34 24.72 10.95
C TYR A 196 -48.10 23.88 9.92
N MET A 197 -47.69 23.88 8.64
CA MET A 197 -48.32 23.10 7.56
C MET A 197 -47.54 21.83 7.21
N GLU A 198 -46.39 21.61 7.84
CA GLU A 198 -45.50 20.48 7.51
C GLU A 198 -46.19 19.12 7.73
N LYS A 199 -46.99 18.98 8.78
CA LYS A 199 -47.80 17.76 9.04
C LYS A 199 -48.91 17.49 8.02
N TYR A 200 -49.38 18.52 7.31
CA TYR A 200 -50.45 18.41 6.32
C TYR A 200 -49.91 18.30 4.90
N ILE A 201 -48.78 18.95 4.61
CA ILE A 201 -48.14 18.97 3.30
C ILE A 201 -47.23 17.75 3.10
N ASN A 202 -46.57 17.28 4.15
CA ASN A 202 -45.76 16.05 4.14
C ASN A 202 -46.29 15.09 5.24
N PRO A 203 -47.47 14.48 5.06
CA PRO A 203 -47.99 13.50 6.00
C PRO A 203 -47.05 12.28 6.08
N PRO A 204 -47.04 11.53 7.19
CA PRO A 204 -46.17 10.36 7.38
C PRO A 204 -46.27 9.34 6.23
N GLU A 205 -47.50 9.12 5.71
CA GLU A 205 -47.78 8.22 4.59
C GLU A 205 -47.10 8.65 3.28
N PHE A 206 -47.01 9.96 3.02
CA PHE A 206 -46.33 10.50 1.83
C PHE A 206 -44.80 10.35 1.92
N ILE A 207 -44.26 10.45 3.13
CA ILE A 207 -42.83 10.23 3.40
C ILE A 207 -42.47 8.75 3.28
N GLU A 208 -43.33 7.85 3.76
CA GLU A 208 -43.16 6.41 3.64
C GLU A 208 -43.32 5.92 2.20
N ALA A 209 -44.29 6.43 1.45
CA ALA A 209 -44.44 6.14 0.02
C ALA A 209 -43.20 6.57 -0.77
N GLN A 210 -42.68 7.78 -0.53
CA GLN A 210 -41.42 8.21 -1.17
C GLN A 210 -40.22 7.34 -0.76
N ARG A 211 -40.16 6.84 0.48
CA ARG A 211 -39.08 5.93 0.88
C ARG A 211 -39.16 4.60 0.12
N LYS A 212 -40.36 4.04 -0.01
CA LYS A 212 -40.59 2.82 -0.80
C LYS A 212 -40.27 3.02 -2.28
N ASP A 213 -40.69 4.14 -2.87
CA ASP A 213 -40.35 4.47 -4.26
C ASP A 213 -38.83 4.59 -4.46
N ILE A 214 -38.10 5.10 -3.46
CA ILE A 214 -36.63 5.19 -3.51
C ILE A 214 -35.98 3.80 -3.37
N GLU A 215 -36.50 2.94 -2.49
CA GLU A 215 -36.03 1.55 -2.33
C GLU A 215 -36.29 0.74 -3.60
N GLU A 216 -37.50 0.80 -4.17
CA GLU A 216 -37.84 0.12 -5.43
C GLU A 216 -36.98 0.63 -6.60
N GLN A 217 -36.75 1.94 -6.69
CA GLN A 217 -35.83 2.51 -7.71
C GLN A 217 -34.36 2.12 -7.50
N GLN A 218 -33.94 1.77 -6.27
CA GLN A 218 -32.60 1.27 -6.01
C GLN A 218 -32.46 -0.19 -6.43
N ASP A 219 -33.47 -1.02 -6.16
CA ASP A 219 -33.51 -2.41 -6.59
C ASP A 219 -33.59 -2.54 -8.12
N GLU A 220 -34.35 -1.66 -8.79
CA GLU A 220 -34.43 -1.59 -10.26
C GLU A 220 -33.12 -1.12 -10.92
N ARG A 221 -32.23 -0.45 -10.19
CA ARG A 221 -30.93 0.03 -10.71
C ARG A 221 -29.86 -1.07 -10.78
N ILE A 222 -30.09 -2.24 -10.19
CA ILE A 222 -29.14 -3.36 -10.23
C ILE A 222 -29.16 -3.95 -11.66
N THR A 223 -28.46 -3.27 -12.56
CA THR A 223 -28.32 -3.70 -13.95
C THR A 223 -27.06 -4.55 -14.04
N LEU A 224 -27.23 -5.87 -14.06
CA LEU A 224 -26.08 -6.76 -14.21
C LEU A 224 -25.52 -6.65 -15.64
N PRO A 225 -24.20 -6.51 -15.80
CA PRO A 225 -23.56 -6.51 -17.11
C PRO A 225 -23.78 -7.86 -17.80
N GLY A 226 -23.93 -7.84 -19.12
CA GLY A 226 -24.15 -9.05 -19.92
C GLY A 226 -22.93 -9.98 -20.00
N ALA A 227 -21.77 -9.55 -19.51
CA ALA A 227 -20.53 -10.32 -19.47
C ALA A 227 -19.87 -10.23 -18.07
N PRO A 228 -19.17 -11.29 -17.63
CA PRO A 228 -18.50 -11.29 -16.33
C PRO A 228 -17.33 -10.29 -16.33
N GLN A 229 -17.26 -9.47 -15.27
CA GLN A 229 -16.14 -8.57 -15.01
C GLN A 229 -15.16 -9.19 -14.01
N ARG A 230 -13.86 -8.92 -14.19
CA ARG A 230 -12.79 -9.41 -13.30
C ARG A 230 -12.59 -8.55 -12.05
N ASP A 231 -12.77 -7.24 -12.16
CA ASP A 231 -12.60 -6.30 -11.05
C ASP A 231 -13.89 -6.24 -10.23
N VAL A 232 -13.94 -7.03 -9.17
CA VAL A 232 -15.14 -7.15 -8.32
C VAL A 232 -15.41 -5.86 -7.56
N LEU A 233 -14.36 -5.13 -7.14
CA LEU A 233 -14.55 -3.86 -6.43
C LEU A 233 -15.16 -2.80 -7.37
N LEU A 234 -14.68 -2.70 -8.61
CA LEU A 234 -15.25 -1.80 -9.61
C LEU A 234 -16.72 -2.17 -9.91
N PHE A 235 -16.98 -3.46 -10.11
CA PHE A 235 -18.33 -3.96 -10.34
C PHE A 235 -19.29 -3.55 -9.22
N LEU A 236 -18.87 -3.69 -7.96
CA LEU A 236 -19.69 -3.29 -6.82
C LEU A 236 -19.87 -1.77 -6.75
N MET A 237 -18.86 -0.98 -7.10
CA MET A 237 -19.01 0.48 -7.18
C MET A 237 -20.04 0.91 -8.25
N GLU A 238 -20.07 0.24 -9.40
CA GLU A 238 -20.95 0.58 -10.52
C GLU A 238 -22.39 0.09 -10.34
N HIS A 239 -22.57 -1.07 -9.70
CA HIS A 239 -23.85 -1.78 -9.72
C HIS A 239 -24.49 -2.02 -8.35
N ALA A 240 -23.74 -1.95 -7.25
CA ALA A 240 -24.31 -2.19 -5.93
C ALA A 240 -25.03 -0.94 -5.40
N PRO A 241 -26.13 -1.11 -4.64
CA PRO A 241 -26.88 0.00 -4.04
C PRO A 241 -26.13 0.56 -2.82
N LEU A 242 -24.99 1.21 -3.06
CA LEU A 242 -24.14 1.79 -2.01
C LEU A 242 -24.57 3.22 -1.68
N ALA A 243 -24.55 3.57 -0.40
CA ALA A 243 -24.61 4.96 0.03
C ALA A 243 -23.34 5.71 -0.43
N ASN A 244 -23.42 7.04 -0.57
CA ASN A 244 -22.29 7.86 -1.05
C ASN A 244 -21.01 7.66 -0.23
N TRP A 245 -21.12 7.48 1.08
CA TRP A 245 -19.96 7.21 1.93
C TRP A 245 -19.41 5.80 1.72
N GLN A 246 -20.27 4.78 1.54
CA GLN A 246 -19.85 3.41 1.26
C GLN A 246 -19.13 3.31 -0.10
N HIS A 247 -19.64 4.03 -1.10
CA HIS A 247 -18.99 4.12 -2.41
C HIS A 247 -17.59 4.76 -2.30
N ASP A 248 -17.43 5.82 -1.50
CA ASP A 248 -16.11 6.44 -1.27
C ASP A 248 -15.16 5.50 -0.50
N VAL A 249 -15.63 4.81 0.55
CA VAL A 249 -14.83 3.81 1.29
C VAL A 249 -14.37 2.69 0.37
N LEU A 250 -15.26 2.13 -0.46
CA LEU A 250 -14.91 1.09 -1.42
C LEU A 250 -13.89 1.58 -2.46
N GLY A 251 -14.04 2.83 -2.92
CA GLY A 251 -13.07 3.50 -3.79
C GLY A 251 -11.69 3.63 -3.16
N ILE A 252 -11.62 4.05 -1.88
CA ILE A 252 -10.38 4.13 -1.09
C ILE A 252 -9.69 2.77 -1.03
N ILE A 253 -10.41 1.71 -0.66
CA ILE A 253 -9.85 0.35 -0.56
C ILE A 253 -9.35 -0.14 -1.92
N ARG A 254 -10.11 0.11 -2.99
CA ARG A 254 -9.71 -0.25 -4.35
C ARG A 254 -8.45 0.49 -4.79
N GLU A 255 -8.34 1.78 -4.52
CA GLU A 255 -7.15 2.58 -4.83
C GLU A 255 -5.90 2.08 -4.08
N GLU A 256 -6.03 1.80 -2.78
CA GLU A 256 -4.94 1.23 -1.99
C GLU A 256 -4.55 -0.17 -2.49
N ALA A 257 -5.50 -1.02 -2.86
CA ALA A 257 -5.22 -2.35 -3.42
C ALA A 257 -4.41 -2.26 -4.72
N TYR A 258 -4.76 -1.34 -5.62
CA TYR A 258 -3.99 -1.09 -6.85
C TYR A 258 -2.60 -0.52 -6.58
N TYR A 259 -2.42 0.26 -5.51
CA TYR A 259 -1.09 0.74 -5.12
C TYR A 259 -0.15 -0.39 -4.68
N PHE A 260 -0.66 -1.41 -3.98
CA PHE A 260 0.14 -2.53 -3.48
C PHE A 260 0.27 -3.72 -4.46
N ALA A 261 -0.62 -3.82 -5.44
CA ALA A 261 -0.64 -4.93 -6.40
C ALA A 261 0.71 -5.15 -7.13
N PRO A 262 1.38 -4.11 -7.67
CA PRO A 262 2.67 -4.29 -8.35
C PRO A 262 3.76 -4.93 -7.48
N GLN A 263 3.82 -4.57 -6.19
CA GLN A 263 4.77 -5.12 -5.22
C GLN A 263 4.56 -6.63 -5.05
N GLY A 264 3.29 -7.07 -4.99
CA GLY A 264 2.94 -8.49 -4.93
C GLY A 264 3.31 -9.24 -6.21
N MET A 265 2.92 -8.69 -7.37
CA MET A 265 3.13 -9.31 -8.68
C MET A 265 4.60 -9.46 -9.05
N THR A 266 5.41 -8.46 -8.70
CA THR A 266 6.82 -8.38 -9.12
C THR A 266 7.80 -8.80 -8.04
N LYS A 267 7.32 -9.29 -6.88
CA LYS A 267 8.12 -9.56 -5.68
C LYS A 267 9.43 -10.30 -5.97
N ILE A 268 9.39 -11.42 -6.70
CA ILE A 268 10.59 -12.22 -7.00
C ILE A 268 11.62 -11.40 -7.79
N MET A 269 11.17 -10.65 -8.81
CA MET A 269 12.05 -9.82 -9.62
C MET A 269 12.56 -8.61 -8.84
N ASN A 270 11.72 -7.98 -8.02
CA ASN A 270 12.12 -6.82 -7.21
C ASN A 270 13.21 -7.20 -6.19
N GLU A 271 12.96 -8.24 -5.38
CA GLU A 271 13.96 -8.74 -4.42
C GLU A 271 15.21 -9.25 -5.13
N GLY A 272 15.05 -9.91 -6.28
CA GLY A 272 16.15 -10.40 -7.11
C GLY A 272 17.06 -9.29 -7.63
N TRP A 273 16.48 -8.22 -8.17
CA TRP A 273 17.20 -7.07 -8.70
C TRP A 273 17.99 -6.36 -7.60
N ALA A 274 17.34 -6.15 -6.46
CA ALA A 274 17.99 -5.57 -5.30
C ALA A 274 19.10 -6.47 -4.74
N THR A 275 18.90 -7.80 -4.77
CA THR A 275 19.91 -8.79 -4.36
C THR A 275 21.08 -8.91 -5.34
N TYR A 276 20.85 -8.69 -6.62
CA TYR A 276 21.92 -8.67 -7.62
C TYR A 276 22.81 -7.45 -7.43
N TRP A 277 22.18 -6.27 -7.36
CA TRP A 277 22.91 -5.01 -7.31
C TRP A 277 23.56 -4.73 -5.97
N HIS A 278 22.90 -5.03 -4.84
CA HIS A 278 23.55 -4.82 -3.55
C HIS A 278 24.79 -5.72 -3.41
N SER A 279 24.82 -6.93 -4.00
CA SER A 279 25.94 -7.86 -3.89
C SER A 279 27.10 -7.36 -4.75
N THR A 280 26.80 -6.92 -5.96
CA THR A 280 27.76 -6.29 -6.88
C THR A 280 28.37 -5.02 -6.27
N MET A 281 27.56 -4.10 -5.77
CA MET A 281 28.03 -2.86 -5.16
C MET A 281 28.84 -3.11 -3.87
N MET A 282 28.37 -4.02 -3.02
CA MET A 282 29.05 -4.39 -1.78
C MET A 282 30.43 -4.96 -2.06
N THR A 283 30.51 -6.02 -2.87
CA THR A 283 31.76 -6.75 -3.12
C THR A 283 32.79 -5.97 -3.92
N GLN A 284 32.37 -5.00 -4.75
CA GLN A 284 33.30 -4.28 -5.63
C GLN A 284 33.72 -2.89 -5.12
N LYS A 285 32.85 -2.15 -4.42
CA LYS A 285 33.10 -0.72 -4.12
C LYS A 285 32.75 -0.26 -2.69
N ILE A 286 31.87 -0.95 -1.98
CA ILE A 286 31.39 -0.50 -0.66
C ILE A 286 32.13 -1.17 0.50
N LEU A 287 32.32 -2.49 0.45
CA LEU A 287 32.90 -3.27 1.56
C LEU A 287 34.36 -2.90 1.83
N GLU A 288 34.69 -2.88 3.11
CA GLU A 288 36.08 -2.89 3.58
C GLU A 288 36.55 -4.33 3.80
N PRO A 289 37.85 -4.64 3.66
CA PRO A 289 38.36 -6.01 3.82
C PRO A 289 38.01 -6.66 5.17
N SER A 290 37.88 -5.86 6.23
CA SER A 290 37.49 -6.33 7.57
C SER A 290 36.01 -6.72 7.68
N GLU A 291 35.16 -6.30 6.75
CA GLU A 291 33.70 -6.50 6.79
C GLU A 291 33.24 -7.73 6.00
N VAL A 292 34.15 -8.39 5.29
CA VAL A 292 33.82 -9.45 4.30
C VAL A 292 33.13 -10.65 4.95
N ILE A 293 33.58 -11.07 6.13
CA ILE A 293 33.00 -12.24 6.83
C ILE A 293 31.58 -11.92 7.29
N ASP A 294 31.39 -10.78 7.96
CA ASP A 294 30.09 -10.33 8.45
C ASP A 294 29.08 -10.19 7.30
N TYR A 295 29.52 -9.59 6.18
CA TYR A 295 28.72 -9.49 4.96
C TYR A 295 28.34 -10.86 4.40
N ALA A 296 29.30 -11.77 4.25
CA ALA A 296 29.06 -13.09 3.66
C ALA A 296 28.09 -13.91 4.51
N GLU A 297 28.23 -13.88 5.84
CA GLU A 297 27.32 -14.54 6.78
C GLU A 297 25.90 -14.01 6.60
N HIS A 298 25.71 -12.69 6.65
CA HIS A 298 24.38 -12.08 6.55
C HIS A 298 23.72 -12.23 5.17
N HIS A 299 24.49 -12.03 4.09
CA HIS A 299 24.00 -12.23 2.73
C HIS A 299 23.60 -13.69 2.52
N SER A 300 24.41 -14.65 2.98
CA SER A 300 24.10 -16.08 2.86
C SER A 300 22.83 -16.48 3.62
N GLY A 301 22.60 -15.92 4.81
CA GLY A 301 21.38 -16.13 5.59
C GLY A 301 20.13 -15.58 4.89
N THR A 302 20.26 -14.45 4.20
CA THR A 302 19.15 -13.82 3.45
C THR A 302 18.74 -14.65 2.24
N ILE A 303 19.71 -15.19 1.50
CA ILE A 303 19.45 -16.01 0.31
C ILE A 303 19.28 -17.52 0.62
N ALA A 304 19.32 -17.91 1.90
CA ALA A 304 19.18 -19.31 2.29
C ALA A 304 17.77 -19.83 1.98
N ASN A 305 17.71 -20.99 1.32
CA ASN A 305 16.45 -21.70 1.08
C ASN A 305 16.12 -22.61 2.26
N HIS A 306 14.90 -22.48 2.79
CA HIS A 306 14.36 -23.41 3.77
C HIS A 306 13.48 -24.45 3.07
N PRO A 307 13.56 -25.75 3.40
CA PRO A 307 12.73 -26.77 2.78
C PRO A 307 11.23 -26.42 2.84
N GLY A 308 10.54 -26.50 1.70
CA GLY A 308 9.12 -26.20 1.58
C GLY A 308 8.75 -24.71 1.54
N ARG A 309 9.73 -23.79 1.54
CA ARG A 309 9.48 -22.35 1.40
C ARG A 309 10.18 -21.79 0.16
N LEU A 310 9.45 -20.95 -0.57
CA LEU A 310 10.00 -20.18 -1.68
C LEU A 310 10.70 -18.94 -1.13
N ASN A 311 12.00 -18.77 -1.44
CA ASN A 311 12.76 -17.57 -1.11
C ASN A 311 12.87 -16.66 -2.35
N PRO A 312 12.19 -15.49 -2.38
CA PRO A 312 12.20 -14.59 -3.53
C PRO A 312 13.60 -14.02 -3.82
N TYR A 313 14.40 -13.73 -2.78
CA TYR A 313 15.77 -13.22 -2.93
C TYR A 313 16.64 -14.20 -3.70
N ARG A 314 16.61 -15.49 -3.30
CA ARG A 314 17.41 -16.55 -3.91
C ARG A 314 17.02 -16.81 -5.36
N ILE A 315 15.72 -16.94 -5.63
CA ILE A 315 15.25 -17.23 -7.00
C ILE A 315 15.51 -16.02 -7.90
N GLY A 316 15.17 -14.82 -7.42
CA GLY A 316 15.34 -13.59 -8.17
C GLY A 316 16.80 -13.33 -8.55
N VAL A 317 17.74 -13.44 -7.60
CA VAL A 317 19.16 -13.17 -7.90
C VAL A 317 19.73 -14.15 -8.92
N LEU A 318 19.33 -15.43 -8.84
CA LEU A 318 19.78 -16.44 -9.80
C LEU A 318 19.24 -16.16 -11.20
N LEU A 319 18.01 -15.66 -11.32
CA LEU A 319 17.44 -15.26 -12.61
C LEU A 319 18.23 -14.11 -13.23
N PHE A 320 18.58 -13.08 -12.46
CA PHE A 320 19.38 -11.95 -12.97
C PHE A 320 20.84 -12.30 -13.26
N GLN A 321 21.40 -13.34 -12.63
CA GLN A 321 22.73 -13.84 -12.94
C GLN A 321 22.79 -14.65 -14.24
N ASP A 322 21.64 -15.17 -14.69
CA ASP A 322 21.53 -16.00 -15.91
C ASP A 322 21.27 -15.15 -17.18
N ILE A 323 20.78 -13.92 -17.02
CA ILE A 323 20.46 -12.97 -18.11
C ILE A 323 21.70 -12.13 -18.47
#